data_AF-A0A7S3NJ07-F1
#
_entry.id   AF-A0A7S3NJ07-F1
#
_cell.length_a   1.000
_cell.length_b   1.000
_cell.length_c   1.000
_cell.angle_alpha   90.00
_cell.angle_beta   90.00
_cell.angle_gamma   90.00
#
_symmetry.space_group_name_H-M   'P 1'
#
loop_
_entity.id
_entity.type
_entity.pdbx_description
1 polymer ?
#
loop_
_entity_poly.entity_id
_entity_poly.type
_entity_poly.pdbx_seq_one_letter_code
_entity_poly.pdbx_strand_id
1 'polypeptide(L)'
;MSLRARDLVFWYEKMNSFLRWYSRIWALQQLLLLQNFASNFESSFEIGQGLAMIGVLFVPNIYFFSLALLSRIVATLIKMPYVHDSKNWWLQTDLAVLILLWTKQEERIVPTVQRMMSIYYFFAAFWKVNTSFLDHRYSCASIFVAQLVAAYLPHSFVVESKNELGYIISRTSPYLTLSIEFACALTIWQNQSEFITRIGICLALLLHFGIAITPSPNAIVSFGVGCLVRLFLLLDPDSANNVLSAAFMLKSSSFILPFIIWGGAALVATTFVQEKEATNNPLDPTAEGAGLNRALFLFAALAIIILLSTFSKCTKKTPKQSNFFFILLAFCYGLGGPLTGIQDLGSATMFANFRMFGGSNHYLLPAALLQRFEIGPYSGGLIRVEDTNSTWIRHITNYPGDLTSAIAQEARDLLAAGGHSTKYFNAMLNVESSPRIYPQLLSDELLKSSANQNQNVPNIRFTIPASDLQRLIYEARHINESFSLTYAQLPGTTGDELWRSYATKSLHEIHFNQTGHLVHCLTDDAPCDSDMIENFFYSQPAWILKKLLLAMPYPILEDNATELHCFGP
;
A
#
# COMPACT_ATOMS: atom_id res chain seq x y z
N MET A 1 31.46 7.14 -46.34
CA MET A 1 30.38 6.32 -45.75
C MET A 1 29.21 7.24 -45.39
N SER A 2 28.23 7.43 -46.29
CA SER A 2 27.00 8.15 -45.97
C SER A 2 26.01 7.15 -45.36
N LEU A 3 25.93 7.10 -44.04
CA LEU A 3 24.80 6.46 -43.36
C LEU A 3 23.54 7.23 -43.78
N ARG A 4 22.75 6.65 -44.70
CA ARG A 4 21.49 7.24 -45.12
C ARG A 4 20.60 7.30 -43.89
N ALA A 5 20.07 8.48 -43.58
CA ALA A 5 19.11 8.68 -42.50
C ALA A 5 17.87 7.73 -42.58
N ARG A 6 17.63 7.09 -43.74
CA ARG A 6 16.63 6.03 -43.90
C ARG A 6 16.94 4.74 -43.13
N ASP A 7 18.21 4.43 -42.87
CA ASP A 7 18.59 3.20 -42.14
C ASP A 7 18.48 3.38 -40.61
N LEU A 8 18.51 4.63 -40.13
CA LEU A 8 18.19 4.97 -38.72
C LEU A 8 16.69 4.90 -38.42
N VAL A 9 15.82 4.95 -39.44
CA VAL A 9 14.36 4.81 -39.29
C VAL A 9 13.93 3.33 -39.25
N PHE A 10 14.80 2.40 -39.64
CA PHE A 10 14.45 0.98 -39.78
C PHE A 10 14.52 0.14 -38.50
N TRP A 11 15.01 0.70 -37.39
CA TRP A 11 15.01 0.04 -36.08
C TRP A 11 13.85 0.48 -35.17
N TYR A 12 12.77 1.01 -35.76
CA TYR A 12 11.50 1.15 -35.06
C TYR A 12 10.82 -0.22 -34.97
N GLU A 13 11.22 -1.05 -34.00
CA GLU A 13 10.42 -2.23 -33.64
C GLU A 13 9.03 -1.74 -33.23
N LYS A 14 8.07 -1.97 -34.14
CA LYS A 14 6.72 -1.45 -34.01
C LYS A 14 6.01 -2.26 -32.95
N MET A 15 5.84 -1.68 -31.76
CA MET A 15 4.94 -2.22 -30.74
C MET A 15 3.56 -2.48 -31.35
N ASN A 16 2.98 -3.63 -31.04
CA ASN A 16 1.61 -3.94 -31.44
C ASN A 16 0.64 -2.84 -30.92
N SER A 17 -0.50 -2.63 -31.61
CA SER A 17 -1.44 -1.55 -31.27
C SER A 17 -1.92 -1.59 -29.83
N PHE A 18 -2.13 -2.78 -29.30
CA PHE A 18 -2.62 -2.98 -27.94
C PHE A 18 -1.59 -2.55 -26.88
N LEU A 19 -0.34 -2.97 -27.02
CA LEU A 19 0.73 -2.55 -26.11
C LEU A 19 1.00 -1.05 -26.19
N ARG A 20 0.77 -0.40 -27.35
CA ARG A 20 0.85 1.07 -27.47
C ARG A 20 -0.22 1.78 -26.65
N TRP A 21 -1.43 1.23 -26.58
CA TRP A 21 -2.47 1.77 -25.72
C TRP A 21 -2.19 1.51 -24.25
N TYR A 22 -1.77 0.30 -23.90
CA TYR A 22 -1.38 -0.05 -22.55
C TYR A 22 -0.25 0.88 -22.05
N SER A 23 0.80 1.11 -22.83
CA SER A 23 1.92 1.97 -22.41
C SER A 23 1.50 3.42 -22.20
N ARG A 24 0.56 3.93 -23.00
CA ARG A 24 -0.02 5.27 -22.82
C ARG A 24 -0.86 5.37 -21.54
N ILE A 25 -1.74 4.39 -21.31
CA ILE A 25 -2.57 4.33 -20.11
C ILE A 25 -1.68 4.21 -18.86
N TRP A 26 -0.65 3.36 -18.92
CA TRP A 26 0.34 3.22 -17.86
C TRP A 26 1.10 4.54 -17.62
N ALA A 27 1.56 5.22 -18.67
CA ALA A 27 2.29 6.48 -18.54
C ALA A 27 1.41 7.59 -17.95
N LEU A 28 0.14 7.66 -18.36
CA LEU A 28 -0.84 8.60 -17.80
C LEU A 28 -1.08 8.34 -16.30
N GLN A 29 -1.26 7.08 -15.91
CA GLN A 29 -1.35 6.68 -14.51
C GLN A 29 -0.13 7.16 -13.72
N GLN A 30 1.08 6.87 -14.22
CA GLN A 30 2.30 7.21 -13.49
C GLN A 30 2.51 8.73 -13.38
N LEU A 31 2.18 9.51 -14.41
CA LEU A 31 2.27 10.98 -14.37
C LEU A 31 1.33 11.59 -13.33
N LEU A 32 0.10 11.06 -13.23
CA LEU A 32 -0.85 11.51 -12.21
C LEU A 32 -0.39 11.16 -10.79
N LEU A 33 0.25 10.01 -10.62
CA LEU A 33 0.83 9.61 -9.32
C LEU A 33 2.13 10.37 -9.00
N LEU A 34 2.91 10.80 -10.00
CA LEU A 34 4.09 11.63 -9.81
C LEU A 34 3.75 13.02 -9.26
N GLN A 35 2.59 13.59 -9.62
CA GLN A 35 2.18 14.91 -9.13
C GLN A 35 1.88 14.94 -7.62
N ASN A 36 1.46 13.83 -7.02
CA ASN A 36 1.33 13.76 -5.56
C ASN A 36 2.70 13.80 -4.84
N PHE A 37 3.81 13.63 -5.58
CA PHE A 37 5.17 13.82 -5.06
C PHE A 37 5.77 15.20 -5.39
N ALA A 38 5.06 16.02 -6.17
CA ALA A 38 5.56 17.26 -6.71
C ALA A 38 5.90 18.33 -5.67
N SER A 39 5.26 18.27 -4.49
CA SER A 39 5.51 19.20 -3.40
C SER A 39 6.94 19.14 -2.86
N ASN A 40 7.72 18.11 -3.22
CA ASN A 40 9.12 17.93 -2.81
C ASN A 40 10.08 17.73 -4.01
N PHE A 41 9.78 18.30 -5.19
CA PHE A 41 10.59 18.16 -6.40
C PHE A 41 12.00 18.76 -6.26
N GLU A 42 12.98 17.98 -5.81
CA GLU A 42 14.39 18.38 -5.85
C GLU A 42 15.31 17.39 -6.58
N SER A 43 14.86 16.18 -6.91
CA SER A 43 15.72 15.23 -7.64
C SER A 43 15.55 15.35 -9.17
N SER A 44 16.63 15.68 -9.86
CA SER A 44 16.73 15.64 -11.34
C SER A 44 16.28 14.30 -11.94
N PHE A 45 16.35 13.23 -11.15
CA PHE A 45 15.90 11.89 -11.50
C PHE A 45 14.38 11.79 -11.73
N GLU A 46 13.54 12.40 -10.87
CA GLU A 46 12.07 12.36 -11.02
C GLU A 46 11.59 13.19 -12.22
N ILE A 47 12.29 14.28 -12.55
CA ILE A 47 12.06 15.05 -13.79
C ILE A 47 12.36 14.16 -15.01
N GLY A 48 13.51 13.48 -15.02
CA GLY A 48 13.86 12.53 -16.08
C GLY A 48 12.83 11.42 -16.26
N GLN A 49 12.31 10.89 -15.15
CA GLN A 49 11.23 9.91 -15.15
C GLN A 49 9.94 10.47 -15.77
N GLY A 50 9.52 11.68 -15.38
CA GLY A 50 8.35 12.36 -15.95
C GLY A 50 8.50 12.59 -17.45
N LEU A 51 9.67 13.04 -17.90
CA LEU A 51 9.97 13.22 -19.33
C LEU A 51 9.90 11.90 -20.11
N ALA A 52 10.40 10.80 -19.54
CA ALA A 52 10.28 9.48 -20.18
C ALA A 52 8.82 9.07 -20.36
N MET A 53 7.96 9.30 -19.36
CA MET A 53 6.52 9.00 -19.45
C MET A 53 5.79 9.90 -20.45
N ILE A 54 6.12 11.18 -20.49
CA ILE A 54 5.62 12.11 -21.51
C ILE A 54 6.03 11.62 -22.91
N GLY A 55 7.27 11.16 -23.07
CA GLY A 55 7.76 10.52 -24.29
C GLY A 55 6.90 9.33 -24.72
N VAL A 56 6.51 8.45 -23.79
CA VAL A 56 5.60 7.32 -24.07
C VAL A 56 4.22 7.78 -24.55
N LEU A 57 3.67 8.87 -23.99
CA LEU A 57 2.37 9.40 -24.41
C LEU A 57 2.37 9.82 -25.89
N PHE A 58 3.36 10.63 -26.27
CA PHE A 58 3.48 11.15 -27.63
C PHE A 58 3.97 10.11 -28.62
N VAL A 59 4.95 9.30 -28.21
CA VAL A 59 5.69 8.37 -29.06
C VAL A 59 5.77 7.00 -28.37
N PRO A 60 4.68 6.21 -28.34
CA PRO A 60 4.64 4.92 -27.67
C PRO A 60 5.44 3.88 -28.46
N ASN A 61 6.75 3.86 -28.24
CA ASN A 61 7.67 2.87 -28.78
C ASN A 61 8.30 2.05 -27.65
N ILE A 62 8.90 0.91 -28.02
CA ILE A 62 9.46 -0.03 -27.05
C ILE A 62 10.56 0.60 -26.20
N TYR A 63 11.39 1.46 -26.78
CA TYR A 63 12.52 2.09 -26.09
C TYR A 63 12.08 3.11 -25.04
N PHE A 64 11.18 4.03 -25.39
CA PHE A 64 10.61 4.99 -24.43
C PHE A 64 9.85 4.27 -23.33
N PHE A 65 9.09 3.22 -23.67
CA PHE A 65 8.35 2.48 -22.67
C PHE A 65 9.27 1.70 -21.73
N SER A 66 10.29 1.02 -22.26
CA SER A 66 11.31 0.35 -21.46
C SER A 66 12.08 1.32 -20.56
N LEU A 67 12.44 2.51 -21.06
CA LEU A 67 13.11 3.54 -20.27
C LEU A 67 12.20 4.05 -19.14
N ALA A 68 10.92 4.29 -19.43
CA ALA A 68 9.95 4.73 -18.43
C ALA A 68 9.73 3.64 -17.36
N LEU A 69 9.58 2.36 -17.74
CA LEU A 69 9.50 1.23 -16.82
C LEU A 69 10.75 1.12 -15.95
N LEU A 70 11.94 1.14 -16.56
CA LEU A 70 13.22 1.05 -15.84
C LEU A 70 13.37 2.19 -14.82
N SER A 71 13.10 3.43 -15.24
CA SER A 71 13.16 4.58 -14.35
C SER A 71 12.19 4.45 -13.17
N ARG A 72 10.98 3.93 -13.40
CA ARG A 72 9.99 3.68 -12.33
C ARG A 72 10.41 2.57 -11.38
N ILE A 73 10.97 1.48 -11.90
CA ILE A 73 11.50 0.36 -11.12
C ILE A 73 12.63 0.87 -10.22
N VAL A 74 13.62 1.56 -10.79
CA VAL A 74 14.73 2.17 -10.05
C VAL A 74 14.22 3.16 -9.00
N ALA A 75 13.27 4.02 -9.35
CA ALA A 75 12.63 4.95 -8.41
C ALA A 75 12.01 4.21 -7.20
N THR A 76 11.35 3.07 -7.45
CA THR A 76 10.74 2.26 -6.38
C THR A 76 11.82 1.63 -5.49
N LEU A 77 12.83 1.02 -6.09
CA LEU A 77 13.93 0.36 -5.36
C LEU A 77 14.73 1.35 -4.50
N ILE A 78 14.91 2.59 -4.97
CA ILE A 78 15.54 3.65 -4.20
C ILE A 78 14.68 4.00 -2.97
N LYS A 79 13.36 4.05 -3.13
CA LYS A 79 12.39 4.43 -2.07
C LYS A 79 12.11 3.32 -1.07
N MET A 80 12.33 2.06 -1.43
CA MET A 80 12.18 0.93 -0.52
C MET A 80 13.00 1.13 0.76
N PRO A 81 12.44 0.75 1.94
CA PRO A 81 11.18 0.03 2.15
C PRO A 81 9.96 0.95 2.25
N TYR A 82 10.13 2.27 2.18
CA TYR A 82 9.07 3.27 2.32
C TYR A 82 8.23 3.42 1.03
N VAL A 83 7.73 2.28 0.54
CA VAL A 83 6.82 2.21 -0.59
C VAL A 83 5.60 1.40 -0.17
N HIS A 84 4.41 1.98 -0.34
CA HIS A 84 3.17 1.23 -0.20
C HIS A 84 3.23 -0.12 -0.87
N ASP A 85 2.80 -1.17 -0.19
CA ASP A 85 2.91 -2.51 -0.76
C ASP A 85 2.10 -2.72 -2.02
N SER A 86 1.06 -1.92 -2.23
CA SER A 86 0.36 -1.84 -3.50
C SER A 86 1.33 -1.60 -4.67
N LYS A 87 2.39 -0.81 -4.43
CA LYS A 87 3.48 -0.54 -5.39
C LYS A 87 4.38 -1.74 -5.62
N ASN A 88 4.44 -2.73 -4.72
CA ASN A 88 5.20 -3.98 -4.95
C ASN A 88 4.55 -4.85 -6.03
N TRP A 89 3.22 -4.90 -6.13
CA TRP A 89 2.53 -5.55 -7.25
C TRP A 89 2.87 -4.86 -8.57
N TRP A 90 2.92 -3.52 -8.57
CA TRP A 90 3.28 -2.75 -9.75
C TRP A 90 4.73 -2.97 -10.14
N LEU A 91 5.65 -2.93 -9.16
CA LEU A 91 7.07 -3.18 -9.38
C LEU A 91 7.31 -4.52 -10.05
N GLN A 92 6.70 -5.59 -9.55
CA GLN A 92 6.87 -6.94 -10.11
C GLN A 92 6.24 -7.07 -11.50
N THR A 93 5.03 -6.52 -11.70
CA THR A 93 4.38 -6.56 -13.03
C THR A 93 5.12 -5.70 -14.05
N ASP A 94 5.61 -4.51 -13.67
CA ASP A 94 6.42 -3.63 -14.51
C ASP A 94 7.76 -4.28 -14.86
N LEU A 95 8.39 -4.96 -13.90
CA LEU A 95 9.62 -5.73 -14.14
C LEU A 95 9.36 -6.88 -15.12
N ALA A 96 8.25 -7.60 -14.97
CA ALA A 96 7.87 -8.66 -15.90
C ALA A 96 7.67 -8.12 -17.32
N VAL A 97 6.95 -6.99 -17.47
CA VAL A 97 6.76 -6.32 -18.76
C VAL A 97 8.10 -5.90 -19.35
N LEU A 98 8.97 -5.24 -18.57
CA LEU A 98 10.28 -4.77 -19.04
C LEU A 98 11.17 -5.90 -19.56
N ILE A 99 11.33 -6.97 -18.78
CA ILE A 99 12.20 -8.09 -19.14
C ILE A 99 11.64 -8.86 -20.34
N LEU A 100 10.32 -9.03 -20.44
CA LEU A 100 9.70 -9.67 -21.61
C LEU A 100 9.84 -8.81 -22.87
N LEU A 101 9.79 -7.48 -22.76
CA LEU A 101 10.10 -6.57 -23.88
C LEU A 101 11.56 -6.73 -24.32
N TRP A 102 12.52 -6.69 -23.39
CA TRP A 102 13.95 -6.82 -23.71
C TRP A 102 14.34 -8.19 -24.28
N THR A 103 13.65 -9.25 -23.86
CA THR A 103 13.87 -10.61 -24.38
C THR A 103 13.02 -10.93 -25.62
N LYS A 104 12.30 -9.93 -26.16
CA LYS A 104 11.43 -10.06 -27.36
C LYS A 104 10.35 -11.14 -27.21
N GLN A 105 9.80 -11.28 -26.01
CA GLN A 105 8.73 -12.21 -25.63
C GLN A 105 7.41 -11.44 -25.33
N GLU A 106 7.09 -10.43 -26.13
CA GLU A 106 5.90 -9.57 -25.97
C GLU A 106 4.60 -10.37 -25.80
N GLU A 107 4.51 -11.48 -26.52
CA GLU A 107 3.36 -12.36 -26.54
C GLU A 107 3.10 -13.08 -25.21
N ARG A 108 4.10 -13.11 -24.32
CA ARG A 108 4.01 -13.70 -22.98
C ARG A 108 3.61 -12.69 -21.91
N ILE A 109 3.59 -11.38 -22.23
CA ILE A 109 3.29 -10.32 -21.25
C ILE A 109 1.91 -10.53 -20.63
N VAL A 110 0.87 -10.59 -21.46
CA VAL A 110 -0.53 -10.76 -21.00
C VAL A 110 -0.72 -12.01 -20.13
N PRO A 111 -0.39 -13.23 -20.59
CA PRO A 111 -0.59 -14.43 -19.76
C PRO A 111 0.28 -14.42 -18.51
N THR A 112 1.45 -13.78 -18.52
CA THR A 112 2.29 -13.66 -17.31
C THR A 112 1.66 -12.73 -16.29
N VAL A 113 1.29 -11.50 -16.69
CA VAL A 113 0.65 -10.53 -15.80
C VAL A 113 -0.68 -11.04 -15.27
N GLN A 114 -1.49 -11.72 -16.11
CA GLN A 114 -2.73 -12.36 -15.68
C GLN A 114 -2.51 -13.37 -14.54
N ARG A 115 -1.50 -14.24 -14.67
CA ARG A 115 -1.16 -15.24 -13.65
C ARG A 115 -0.64 -14.59 -12.38
N MET A 116 0.19 -13.55 -12.51
CA MET A 116 0.68 -12.77 -11.36
C MET A 116 -0.49 -12.12 -10.61
N MET A 117 -1.40 -11.42 -11.32
CA MET A 117 -2.57 -10.78 -10.71
C MET A 117 -3.48 -11.80 -10.01
N SER A 118 -3.71 -12.97 -10.63
CA SER A 118 -4.47 -14.04 -9.99
C SER A 118 -3.81 -14.54 -8.69
N ILE A 119 -2.49 -14.75 -8.70
CA ILE A 119 -1.71 -15.12 -7.51
C ILE A 119 -1.80 -14.05 -6.42
N TYR A 120 -1.71 -12.78 -6.80
CA TYR A 120 -1.81 -11.66 -5.89
C TYR A 120 -3.18 -11.59 -5.19
N TYR A 121 -4.29 -11.69 -5.93
CA TYR A 121 -5.62 -11.77 -5.34
C TYR A 121 -5.78 -13.03 -4.49
N PHE A 122 -5.22 -14.16 -4.92
CA PHE A 122 -5.27 -15.40 -4.15
C PHE A 122 -4.63 -15.22 -2.78
N PHE A 123 -3.42 -14.63 -2.73
CA PHE A 123 -2.72 -14.44 -1.47
C PHE A 123 -3.33 -13.34 -0.61
N ALA A 124 -3.86 -12.26 -1.21
CA ALA A 124 -4.64 -11.25 -0.50
C ALA A 124 -5.84 -11.87 0.26
N ALA A 125 -6.52 -12.85 -0.35
CA ALA A 125 -7.60 -13.62 0.27
C ALA A 125 -7.07 -14.65 1.27
N PHE A 126 -6.05 -15.40 0.88
CA PHE A 126 -5.49 -16.50 1.66
C PHE A 126 -5.06 -16.01 3.04
N TRP A 127 -4.30 -14.93 3.13
CA TRP A 127 -3.83 -14.44 4.43
C TRP A 127 -4.94 -13.85 5.31
N LYS A 128 -6.12 -13.54 4.75
CA LYS A 128 -7.34 -13.19 5.51
C LYS A 128 -8.02 -14.41 6.14
N VAL A 129 -7.59 -15.63 5.82
CA VAL A 129 -8.05 -16.87 6.47
C VAL A 129 -7.33 -17.04 7.82
N ASN A 130 -7.64 -16.15 8.76
CA ASN A 130 -7.08 -16.12 10.11
C ASN A 130 -8.13 -15.75 11.16
N THR A 131 -7.82 -16.00 12.44
CA THR A 131 -8.78 -15.81 13.55
C THR A 131 -9.23 -14.37 13.71
N SER A 132 -8.33 -13.41 13.59
CA SER A 132 -8.65 -11.99 13.82
C SER A 132 -9.50 -11.39 12.69
N PHE A 133 -9.21 -11.73 11.43
CA PHE A 133 -9.97 -11.22 10.28
C PHE A 133 -11.38 -11.81 10.21
N LEU A 134 -11.54 -13.10 10.51
CA LEU A 134 -12.86 -13.75 10.53
C LEU A 134 -13.66 -13.43 11.79
N ASP A 135 -13.04 -12.84 12.81
CA ASP A 135 -13.78 -12.29 13.95
C ASP A 135 -14.34 -10.91 13.62
N HIS A 136 -15.67 -10.86 13.48
CA HIS A 136 -16.43 -9.64 13.25
C HIS A 136 -16.18 -8.51 14.26
N ARG A 137 -15.58 -8.80 15.42
CA ARG A 137 -15.25 -7.80 16.44
C ARG A 137 -14.01 -6.97 16.10
N TYR A 138 -13.14 -7.47 15.23
CA TYR A 138 -11.83 -6.89 14.94
C TYR A 138 -11.55 -6.71 13.45
N SER A 139 -12.30 -7.36 12.57
CA SER A 139 -12.05 -7.39 11.12
C SER A 139 -12.02 -6.02 10.45
N CYS A 140 -10.95 -5.77 9.67
CA CYS A 140 -10.88 -4.58 8.83
C CYS A 140 -11.98 -4.49 7.78
N ALA A 141 -12.49 -5.61 7.26
CA ALA A 141 -13.55 -5.58 6.25
C ALA A 141 -14.81 -4.86 6.75
N SER A 142 -15.15 -5.05 8.03
CA SER A 142 -16.29 -4.40 8.66
C SER A 142 -16.15 -2.88 8.66
N ILE A 143 -14.94 -2.37 8.91
CA ILE A 143 -14.67 -0.93 8.89
C ILE A 143 -14.93 -0.33 7.52
N PHE A 144 -14.38 -0.93 6.46
CA PHE A 144 -14.56 -0.45 5.09
C PHE A 144 -16.04 -0.41 4.70
N VAL A 145 -16.78 -1.49 4.96
CA VAL A 145 -18.21 -1.56 4.62
C VAL A 145 -19.03 -0.57 5.47
N ALA A 146 -18.74 -0.42 6.76
CA ALA A 146 -19.42 0.55 7.61
C ALA A 146 -19.20 1.99 7.14
N GLN A 147 -17.97 2.34 6.72
CA GLN A 147 -17.69 3.65 6.15
C GLN A 147 -18.44 3.91 4.84
N LEU A 148 -18.52 2.90 3.95
CA LEU A 148 -19.30 2.99 2.71
C LEU A 148 -20.79 3.19 2.99
N VAL A 149 -21.35 2.41 3.92
CA VAL A 149 -22.77 2.49 4.30
C VAL A 149 -23.09 3.85 4.92
N ALA A 150 -22.26 4.31 5.87
CA ALA A 150 -22.45 5.60 6.53
C ALA A 150 -22.35 6.79 5.56
N ALA A 151 -21.46 6.71 4.56
CA ALA A 151 -21.26 7.80 3.60
C ALA A 151 -22.31 7.87 2.50
N TYR A 152 -22.84 6.73 2.05
CA TYR A 152 -23.64 6.67 0.81
C TYR A 152 -25.09 6.27 0.99
N LEU A 153 -25.51 5.78 2.17
CA LEU A 153 -26.94 5.59 2.47
C LEU A 153 -27.56 6.84 3.09
N PRO A 154 -28.88 7.07 2.93
CA PRO A 154 -29.56 8.17 3.60
C PRO A 154 -29.35 8.13 5.11
N HIS A 155 -28.97 9.26 5.71
CA HIS A 155 -28.68 9.35 7.14
C HIS A 155 -29.83 8.85 8.02
N SER A 156 -31.08 9.17 7.68
CA SER A 156 -32.26 8.69 8.41
C SER A 156 -32.33 7.15 8.44
N PHE A 157 -32.04 6.50 7.31
CA PHE A 157 -32.03 5.04 7.22
C PHE A 157 -30.91 4.43 8.06
N VAL A 158 -29.70 5.01 8.03
CA VAL A 158 -28.56 4.56 8.82
C VAL A 158 -28.85 4.64 10.32
N VAL A 159 -29.45 5.74 10.78
CA VAL A 159 -29.80 5.94 12.20
C VAL A 159 -30.93 5.02 12.63
N GLU A 160 -32.01 4.92 11.85
CA GLU A 160 -33.17 4.10 12.17
C GLU A 160 -32.85 2.60 12.19
N SER A 161 -31.96 2.13 11.29
CA SER A 161 -31.59 0.72 11.15
C SER A 161 -30.20 0.41 11.70
N LYS A 162 -29.66 1.25 12.59
CA LYS A 162 -28.26 1.19 13.06
C LYS A 162 -27.88 -0.18 13.62
N ASN A 163 -28.75 -0.78 14.43
CA ASN A 163 -28.47 -2.05 15.10
C ASN A 163 -28.47 -3.22 14.11
N GLU A 164 -29.47 -3.28 13.24
CA GLU A 164 -29.62 -4.32 12.22
C GLU A 164 -28.50 -4.23 11.18
N LEU A 165 -28.26 -3.02 10.65
CA LEU A 165 -27.18 -2.77 9.69
C LEU A 165 -25.82 -3.06 10.32
N GLY A 166 -25.55 -2.55 11.52
CA GLY A 166 -24.30 -2.79 12.24
C GLY A 166 -24.03 -4.29 12.42
N TYR A 167 -25.03 -5.05 12.87
CA TYR A 167 -24.93 -6.49 13.02
C TYR A 167 -24.64 -7.22 11.70
N ILE A 168 -25.37 -6.89 10.63
CA ILE A 168 -25.17 -7.50 9.30
C ILE A 168 -23.80 -7.17 8.76
N ILE A 169 -23.40 -5.89 8.79
CA ILE A 169 -22.12 -5.40 8.28
C ILE A 169 -20.99 -6.13 9.00
N SER A 170 -20.94 -6.07 10.33
CA SER A 170 -19.82 -6.64 11.08
C SER A 170 -19.67 -8.14 10.82
N ARG A 171 -20.78 -8.90 10.75
CA ARG A 171 -20.72 -10.37 10.60
C ARG A 171 -20.51 -10.86 9.18
N THR A 172 -20.94 -10.13 8.16
CA THR A 172 -20.90 -10.62 6.77
C THR A 172 -19.72 -10.09 5.97
N SER A 173 -19.21 -8.89 6.31
CA SER A 173 -18.12 -8.23 5.58
C SER A 173 -16.84 -9.07 5.46
N PRO A 174 -16.38 -9.80 6.50
CA PRO A 174 -15.19 -10.64 6.38
C PRO A 174 -15.35 -11.72 5.31
N TYR A 175 -16.47 -12.46 5.35
CA TYR A 175 -16.75 -13.54 4.42
C TYR A 175 -17.00 -13.03 2.99
N LEU A 176 -17.69 -11.90 2.85
CA LEU A 176 -17.92 -11.27 1.55
C LEU A 176 -16.60 -10.87 0.90
N THR A 177 -15.72 -10.19 1.64
CA THR A 177 -14.40 -9.76 1.17
C THR A 177 -13.57 -10.96 0.73
N LEU A 178 -13.48 -11.99 1.59
CA LEU A 178 -12.76 -13.22 1.30
C LEU A 178 -13.29 -13.91 0.03
N SER A 179 -14.61 -13.99 -0.10
CA SER A 179 -15.27 -14.62 -1.25
C SER A 179 -15.00 -13.86 -2.55
N ILE A 180 -15.06 -12.53 -2.52
CA ILE A 180 -14.79 -11.69 -3.70
C ILE A 180 -13.32 -11.81 -4.12
N GLU A 181 -12.38 -11.76 -3.19
CA GLU A 181 -10.95 -11.85 -3.53
C GLU A 181 -10.56 -13.23 -4.07
N PHE A 182 -11.03 -14.33 -3.46
CA PHE A 182 -10.85 -15.67 -4.03
C PHE A 182 -11.54 -15.82 -5.38
N ALA A 183 -12.76 -15.28 -5.53
CA ALA A 183 -13.46 -15.31 -6.81
C ALA A 183 -12.66 -14.57 -7.88
N CYS A 184 -12.12 -13.38 -7.59
CA CYS A 184 -11.22 -12.65 -8.49
C CYS A 184 -10.04 -13.53 -8.91
N ALA A 185 -9.36 -14.15 -7.94
CA ALA A 185 -8.21 -15.01 -8.19
C ALA A 185 -8.54 -16.17 -9.14
N LEU A 186 -9.59 -16.94 -8.82
CA LEU A 186 -9.99 -18.14 -9.57
C LEU A 186 -10.48 -17.79 -10.97
N THR A 187 -11.28 -16.74 -11.10
CA THR A 187 -11.88 -16.34 -12.38
C THR A 187 -10.84 -15.70 -13.32
N ILE A 188 -9.88 -14.93 -12.79
CA ILE A 188 -8.75 -14.39 -13.56
C ILE A 188 -7.78 -15.52 -13.96
N TRP A 189 -7.60 -16.57 -13.13
CA TRP A 189 -6.73 -17.71 -13.46
C TRP A 189 -7.22 -18.51 -14.67
N GLN A 190 -8.53 -18.56 -14.92
CA GLN A 190 -9.09 -19.42 -15.95
C GLN A 190 -8.92 -18.85 -17.37
N ASN A 191 -7.76 -19.14 -17.98
CA ASN A 191 -7.46 -18.75 -19.37
C ASN A 191 -8.32 -19.43 -20.46
N GLN A 192 -9.16 -20.40 -20.09
CA GLN A 192 -9.94 -21.18 -21.07
C GLN A 192 -11.30 -20.57 -21.40
N SER A 193 -11.90 -19.85 -20.45
CA SER A 193 -13.23 -19.26 -20.61
C SER A 193 -13.16 -17.75 -20.49
N GLU A 194 -13.41 -17.09 -21.62
CA GLU A 194 -13.46 -15.63 -21.68
C GLU A 194 -14.55 -15.07 -20.77
N PHE A 195 -15.73 -15.69 -20.75
CA PHE A 195 -16.82 -15.30 -19.87
C PHE A 195 -16.39 -15.30 -18.39
N ILE A 196 -15.63 -16.30 -17.97
CA ILE A 196 -15.14 -16.41 -16.59
C ILE A 196 -14.09 -15.32 -16.32
N THR A 197 -13.15 -15.08 -17.25
CA THR A 197 -12.19 -13.97 -17.11
C THR A 197 -12.90 -12.62 -17.01
N ARG A 198 -13.96 -12.39 -17.81
CA ARG A 198 -14.78 -11.17 -17.75
C ARG A 198 -15.44 -10.99 -16.39
N ILE A 199 -15.98 -12.06 -15.79
CA ILE A 199 -16.50 -12.04 -14.41
C ILE A 199 -15.38 -11.60 -13.44
N GLY A 200 -14.18 -12.15 -13.57
CA GLY A 200 -13.04 -11.77 -12.73
C GLY A 200 -12.64 -10.31 -12.85
N ILE A 201 -12.63 -9.77 -14.07
CA ILE A 201 -12.39 -8.34 -14.31
C ILE A 201 -13.49 -7.50 -13.65
N CYS A 202 -14.76 -7.86 -13.81
CA CYS A 202 -15.88 -7.13 -13.20
C CYS A 202 -15.83 -7.17 -11.66
N LEU A 203 -15.52 -8.33 -11.06
CA LEU A 203 -15.36 -8.47 -9.61
C LEU A 203 -14.20 -7.62 -9.10
N ALA A 204 -13.05 -7.64 -9.79
CA ALA A 204 -11.91 -6.82 -9.43
C ALA A 204 -12.21 -5.32 -9.56
N LEU A 205 -12.93 -4.91 -10.62
CA LEU A 205 -13.40 -3.54 -10.77
C LEU A 205 -14.32 -3.11 -9.62
N LEU A 206 -15.28 -3.96 -9.24
CA LEU A 206 -16.21 -3.68 -8.14
C LEU A 206 -15.47 -3.57 -6.80
N LEU A 207 -14.55 -4.50 -6.52
CA LEU A 207 -13.72 -4.49 -5.31
C LEU A 207 -12.92 -3.18 -5.22
N HIS A 208 -12.17 -2.85 -6.27
CA HIS A 208 -11.34 -1.64 -6.29
C HIS A 208 -12.16 -0.35 -6.33
N PHE A 209 -13.37 -0.38 -6.91
CA PHE A 209 -14.29 0.75 -6.85
C PHE A 209 -14.75 0.99 -5.41
N GLY A 210 -15.13 -0.07 -4.69
CA GLY A 210 -15.49 0.01 -3.27
C GLY A 210 -14.37 0.61 -2.43
N ILE A 211 -13.13 0.13 -2.60
CA ILE A 211 -11.94 0.68 -1.92
C ILE A 211 -11.72 2.16 -2.30
N ALA A 212 -11.84 2.48 -3.59
CA ALA A 212 -11.60 3.83 -4.09
C ALA A 212 -12.59 4.85 -3.51
N ILE A 213 -13.86 4.50 -3.38
CA ILE A 213 -14.89 5.41 -2.86
C ILE A 213 -15.06 5.33 -1.34
N THR A 214 -14.32 4.46 -0.64
CA THR A 214 -14.35 4.44 0.82
C THR A 214 -13.85 5.79 1.34
N PRO A 215 -14.56 6.44 2.28
CA PRO A 215 -14.08 7.67 2.91
C PRO A 215 -12.68 7.54 3.53
N SER A 216 -12.03 8.69 3.71
CA SER A 216 -10.80 8.79 4.52
C SER A 216 -10.98 8.12 5.89
N PRO A 217 -9.95 7.46 6.45
CA PRO A 217 -8.58 7.31 5.93
C PRO A 217 -8.37 6.17 4.93
N ASN A 218 -9.44 5.47 4.52
CA ASN A 218 -9.34 4.20 3.80
C ASN A 218 -9.53 4.30 2.28
N ALA A 219 -9.44 5.52 1.74
CA ALA A 219 -9.64 5.84 0.33
C ALA A 219 -8.38 5.55 -0.52
N ILE A 220 -8.10 4.28 -0.82
CA ILE A 220 -6.84 3.87 -1.48
C ILE A 220 -6.97 3.81 -3.00
N VAL A 221 -7.38 4.93 -3.60
CA VAL A 221 -7.70 5.00 -5.03
C VAL A 221 -6.48 4.74 -5.91
N SER A 222 -5.30 5.18 -5.48
CA SER A 222 -4.05 4.99 -6.22
C SER A 222 -3.77 3.51 -6.49
N PHE A 223 -4.00 2.64 -5.49
CA PHE A 223 -3.90 1.20 -5.63
C PHE A 223 -4.88 0.67 -6.68
N GLY A 224 -6.15 1.06 -6.57
CA GLY A 224 -7.20 0.67 -7.50
C GLY A 224 -6.86 1.03 -8.94
N VAL A 225 -6.47 2.29 -9.21
CA VAL A 225 -6.04 2.73 -10.55
C VAL A 225 -4.89 1.86 -11.07
N GLY A 226 -3.87 1.60 -10.25
CA GLY A 226 -2.75 0.78 -10.67
C GLY A 226 -3.15 -0.66 -11.01
N CYS A 227 -4.08 -1.25 -10.26
CA CYS A 227 -4.69 -2.54 -10.58
C CYS A 227 -5.47 -2.50 -11.90
N LEU A 228 -6.31 -1.48 -12.12
CA LEU A 228 -7.08 -1.31 -13.36
C LEU A 228 -6.19 -1.24 -14.60
N VAL A 229 -5.06 -0.54 -14.53
CA VAL A 229 -4.07 -0.51 -15.63
C VAL A 229 -3.57 -1.92 -15.96
N ARG A 230 -3.37 -2.80 -14.97
CA ARG A 230 -2.95 -4.19 -15.24
C ARG A 230 -4.13 -5.04 -15.73
N LEU A 231 -5.35 -4.83 -15.21
CA LEU A 231 -6.56 -5.49 -15.72
C LEU A 231 -6.83 -5.15 -17.20
N PHE A 232 -6.42 -3.96 -17.67
CA PHE A 232 -6.50 -3.61 -19.09
C PHE A 232 -5.72 -4.61 -19.97
N LEU A 233 -4.61 -5.18 -19.49
CA LEU A 233 -3.86 -6.21 -20.24
C LEU A 233 -4.64 -7.51 -20.42
N LEU A 234 -5.64 -7.78 -19.57
CA LEU A 234 -6.45 -9.00 -19.63
C LEU A 234 -7.60 -8.89 -20.64
N LEU A 235 -7.83 -7.70 -21.20
CA LEU A 235 -8.84 -7.48 -22.22
C LEU A 235 -8.42 -8.09 -23.55
N ASP A 236 -9.43 -8.43 -24.36
CA ASP A 236 -9.21 -8.76 -25.76
C ASP A 236 -8.61 -7.55 -26.51
N PRO A 237 -7.42 -7.70 -27.14
CA PRO A 237 -6.73 -6.61 -27.80
C PRO A 237 -7.57 -5.87 -28.85
N ASP A 238 -8.36 -6.59 -29.62
CA ASP A 238 -9.16 -6.01 -30.70
C ASP A 238 -10.33 -5.22 -30.12
N SER A 239 -11.01 -5.76 -29.11
CA SER A 239 -12.06 -5.08 -28.34
C SER A 239 -11.55 -3.80 -27.66
N ALA A 240 -10.40 -3.87 -26.99
CA ALA A 240 -9.77 -2.71 -26.36
C ALA A 240 -9.36 -1.64 -27.39
N ASN A 241 -8.75 -2.07 -28.50
CA ASN A 241 -8.40 -1.16 -29.61
C ASN A 241 -9.64 -0.48 -30.20
N ASN A 242 -10.75 -1.21 -30.36
CA ASN A 242 -11.98 -0.66 -30.92
C ASN A 242 -12.62 0.37 -29.99
N VAL A 243 -12.72 0.07 -28.70
CA VAL A 243 -13.26 1.01 -27.70
C VAL A 243 -12.40 2.26 -27.59
N LEU A 244 -11.07 2.11 -27.53
CA LEU A 244 -10.16 3.25 -27.47
C LEU A 244 -10.16 4.04 -28.79
N SER A 245 -10.12 3.36 -29.92
CA SER A 245 -10.19 4.04 -31.22
C SER A 245 -11.52 4.76 -31.37
N ALA A 246 -12.65 4.20 -30.91
CA ALA A 246 -13.92 4.90 -30.86
C ALA A 246 -13.84 6.12 -29.93
N ALA A 247 -13.36 5.95 -28.70
CA ALA A 247 -13.19 7.04 -27.74
C ALA A 247 -12.34 8.20 -28.30
N PHE A 248 -11.31 7.90 -29.11
CA PHE A 248 -10.42 8.88 -29.74
C PHE A 248 -10.89 9.39 -31.12
N MET A 249 -11.60 8.59 -31.91
CA MET A 249 -12.06 8.93 -33.27
C MET A 249 -13.43 9.59 -33.29
N LEU A 250 -14.12 9.69 -32.15
CA LEU A 250 -15.37 10.41 -32.03
C LEU A 250 -15.18 11.90 -32.39
N LYS A 251 -15.40 12.21 -33.67
CA LYS A 251 -15.69 13.54 -34.22
C LYS A 251 -16.76 14.19 -33.34
N SER A 252 -16.36 15.10 -32.45
CA SER A 252 -17.11 16.18 -31.77
C SER A 252 -18.55 15.97 -31.25
N SER A 253 -19.22 14.83 -31.41
CA SER A 253 -20.67 14.66 -31.19
C SER A 253 -21.04 13.52 -30.23
N SER A 254 -20.08 12.97 -29.48
CA SER A 254 -20.36 11.93 -28.48
C SER A 254 -19.77 12.31 -27.13
N PHE A 255 -20.61 12.24 -26.10
CA PHE A 255 -20.42 12.75 -24.74
C PHE A 255 -19.12 12.31 -24.04
N ILE A 256 -18.43 11.26 -24.51
CA ILE A 256 -17.25 10.66 -23.84
C ILE A 256 -16.02 11.59 -23.89
N LEU A 257 -15.69 12.17 -25.05
CA LEU A 257 -14.52 13.05 -25.17
C LEU A 257 -14.72 14.38 -24.42
N PRO A 258 -15.89 15.05 -24.51
CA PRO A 258 -16.22 16.16 -23.62
C PRO A 258 -16.20 15.75 -22.15
N PHE A 259 -16.67 14.57 -21.75
CA PHE A 259 -16.61 14.11 -20.36
C PHE A 259 -15.17 13.88 -19.87
N ILE A 260 -14.29 13.35 -20.72
CA ILE A 260 -12.87 13.18 -20.39
C ILE A 260 -12.17 14.54 -20.29
N ILE A 261 -12.43 15.45 -21.23
CA ILE A 261 -11.80 16.78 -21.28
C ILE A 261 -12.37 17.72 -20.21
N TRP A 262 -13.70 17.80 -20.05
CA TRP A 262 -14.36 18.60 -19.00
C TRP A 262 -14.17 17.99 -17.63
N GLY A 263 -14.24 16.67 -17.49
CA GLY A 263 -13.90 15.99 -16.25
C GLY A 263 -12.46 16.28 -15.87
N GLY A 264 -11.50 16.12 -16.79
CA GLY A 264 -10.11 16.48 -16.56
C GLY A 264 -9.90 17.98 -16.24
N ALA A 265 -10.56 18.88 -16.98
CA ALA A 265 -10.42 20.33 -16.77
C ALA A 265 -11.08 20.83 -15.47
N ALA A 266 -12.28 20.33 -15.14
CA ALA A 266 -12.97 20.62 -13.89
C ALA A 266 -12.18 20.08 -12.70
N LEU A 267 -11.57 18.91 -12.85
CA LEU A 267 -10.72 18.31 -11.83
C LEU A 267 -9.42 19.07 -11.64
N VAL A 268 -8.78 19.51 -12.73
CA VAL A 268 -7.61 20.40 -12.66
C VAL A 268 -8.00 21.71 -11.97
N ALA A 269 -9.14 22.31 -12.33
CA ALA A 269 -9.64 23.53 -11.70
C ALA A 269 -9.94 23.34 -10.20
N THR A 270 -10.62 22.26 -9.80
CA THR A 270 -10.87 21.98 -8.38
C THR A 270 -9.59 21.66 -7.63
N THR A 271 -8.61 21.01 -8.26
CA THR A 271 -7.29 20.81 -7.64
C THR A 271 -6.54 22.12 -7.43
N PHE A 272 -6.55 23.07 -8.37
CA PHE A 272 -5.93 24.38 -8.18
C PHE A 272 -6.60 25.20 -7.06
N VAL A 273 -7.92 25.04 -6.88
CA VAL A 273 -8.66 25.70 -5.80
C VAL A 273 -8.36 25.05 -4.45
N GLN A 274 -8.37 23.72 -4.37
CA GLN A 274 -8.08 22.96 -3.14
C GLN A 274 -6.60 23.04 -2.73
N GLU A 275 -5.67 23.05 -3.68
CA GLU A 275 -4.23 23.21 -3.41
C GLU A 275 -3.92 24.60 -2.83
N LYS A 276 -4.66 25.63 -3.27
CA LYS A 276 -4.57 27.00 -2.71
C LYS A 276 -5.15 27.09 -1.29
N GLU A 277 -6.11 26.25 -0.94
CA GLU A 277 -6.64 26.13 0.43
C GLU A 277 -5.69 25.31 1.32
N ALA A 278 -5.15 24.20 0.81
CA ALA A 278 -4.17 23.34 1.47
C ALA A 278 -2.87 24.07 1.83
N THR A 279 -2.40 25.01 1.00
CA THR A 279 -1.21 25.83 1.31
C THR A 279 -1.38 26.69 2.56
N ASN A 280 -2.62 26.95 3.01
CA ASN A 280 -2.87 27.69 4.24
C ASN A 280 -2.96 26.79 5.48
N ASN A 281 -3.09 25.47 5.32
CA ASN A 281 -3.11 24.50 6.42
C ASN A 281 -2.62 23.11 5.93
N PRO A 282 -1.31 22.85 5.92
CA PRO A 282 -0.72 21.65 5.31
C PRO A 282 -1.05 20.33 6.03
N LEU A 283 -1.68 20.40 7.21
CA LEU A 283 -2.19 19.25 7.96
C LEU A 283 -3.71 19.08 7.81
N ASP A 284 -4.36 19.92 6.99
CA ASP A 284 -5.78 19.77 6.70
C ASP A 284 -5.98 18.57 5.74
N PRO A 285 -6.72 17.52 6.14
CA PRO A 285 -7.03 16.38 5.29
C PRO A 285 -7.73 16.74 3.97
N THR A 286 -8.19 17.99 3.80
CA THR A 286 -8.69 18.51 2.51
C THR A 286 -7.61 18.59 1.41
N ALA A 287 -6.31 18.70 1.77
CA ALA A 287 -5.19 18.70 0.83
C ALA A 287 -5.04 17.37 0.07
N GLU A 288 -5.32 16.24 0.75
CA GLU A 288 -5.37 14.93 0.12
C GLU A 288 -6.55 14.80 -0.87
N GLY A 289 -7.62 15.57 -0.65
CA GLY A 289 -8.83 15.55 -1.45
C GLY A 289 -8.60 15.83 -2.95
N ALA A 290 -7.66 16.71 -3.28
CA ALA A 290 -7.32 17.03 -4.68
C ALA A 290 -6.64 15.86 -5.40
N GLY A 291 -5.68 15.20 -4.73
CA GLY A 291 -5.04 13.99 -5.23
C GLY A 291 -6.04 12.83 -5.38
N LEU A 292 -6.93 12.69 -4.40
CA LEU A 292 -7.97 11.67 -4.38
C LEU A 292 -8.97 11.83 -5.53
N ASN A 293 -9.48 13.04 -5.75
CA ASN A 293 -10.40 13.37 -6.84
C ASN A 293 -9.76 13.05 -8.21
N ARG A 294 -8.49 13.40 -8.41
CA ARG A 294 -7.71 13.05 -9.62
C ARG A 294 -7.67 11.55 -9.86
N ALA A 295 -7.33 10.79 -8.84
CA ALA A 295 -7.26 9.34 -8.92
C ALA A 295 -8.65 8.73 -9.18
N LEU A 296 -9.72 9.25 -8.57
CA LEU A 296 -11.10 8.77 -8.74
C LEU A 296 -11.61 8.97 -10.17
N PHE A 297 -11.32 10.13 -10.76
CA PHE A 297 -11.68 10.39 -12.15
C PHE A 297 -10.97 9.43 -13.11
N LEU A 298 -9.66 9.26 -12.94
CA LEU A 298 -8.90 8.31 -13.76
C LEU A 298 -9.43 6.89 -13.55
N PHE A 299 -9.74 6.51 -12.31
CA PHE A 299 -10.36 5.24 -11.99
C PHE A 299 -11.66 5.05 -12.77
N ALA A 300 -12.58 6.01 -12.70
CA ALA A 300 -13.87 5.95 -13.38
C ALA A 300 -13.70 5.85 -14.90
N ALA A 301 -12.82 6.67 -15.49
CA ALA A 301 -12.54 6.65 -16.92
C ALA A 301 -11.99 5.28 -17.37
N LEU A 302 -11.01 4.73 -16.63
CA LEU A 302 -10.46 3.40 -16.92
C LEU A 302 -11.48 2.29 -16.70
N ALA A 303 -12.28 2.34 -15.64
CA ALA A 303 -13.33 1.37 -15.36
C ALA A 303 -14.35 1.31 -16.49
N ILE A 304 -14.80 2.46 -17.01
CA ILE A 304 -15.72 2.55 -18.15
C ILE A 304 -15.09 1.91 -19.40
N ILE A 305 -13.84 2.25 -19.72
CA ILE A 305 -13.13 1.67 -20.87
C ILE A 305 -13.05 0.15 -20.72
N ILE A 306 -12.61 -0.34 -19.56
CA ILE A 306 -12.48 -1.77 -19.27
C ILE A 306 -13.83 -2.47 -19.40
N LEU A 307 -14.91 -1.92 -18.82
CA LEU A 307 -16.25 -2.51 -18.92
C LEU A 307 -16.73 -2.58 -20.38
N LEU A 308 -16.64 -1.49 -21.12
CA LEU A 308 -17.05 -1.45 -22.54
C LEU A 308 -16.26 -2.46 -23.38
N SER A 309 -14.95 -2.58 -23.14
CA SER A 309 -14.10 -3.56 -23.82
C SER A 309 -14.44 -4.99 -23.40
N THR A 310 -14.73 -5.22 -22.13
CA THR A 310 -15.10 -6.53 -21.57
C THR A 310 -16.37 -7.09 -22.21
N PHE A 311 -17.33 -6.24 -22.58
CA PHE A 311 -18.60 -6.67 -23.19
C PHE A 311 -18.61 -6.62 -24.73
N SER A 312 -17.51 -6.20 -25.36
CA SER A 312 -17.40 -6.17 -26.83
C SER A 312 -17.23 -7.58 -27.43
N LYS A 313 -17.53 -7.72 -28.74
CA LYS A 313 -17.37 -9.00 -29.47
C LYS A 313 -15.89 -9.33 -29.60
N CYS A 314 -15.51 -10.51 -29.11
CA CYS A 314 -14.11 -10.93 -29.02
C CYS A 314 -13.70 -11.83 -30.18
N THR A 315 -12.51 -11.58 -30.72
CA THR A 315 -11.87 -12.38 -31.77
C THR A 315 -10.77 -13.23 -31.14
N LYS A 316 -11.08 -14.51 -30.88
CA LYS A 316 -10.20 -15.45 -30.18
C LYS A 316 -8.74 -15.39 -30.65
N LYS A 317 -7.82 -15.27 -29.68
CA LYS A 317 -6.50 -15.91 -29.73
C LYS A 317 -6.29 -16.71 -28.44
N THR A 318 -5.79 -17.93 -28.57
CA THR A 318 -5.34 -18.72 -27.42
C THR A 318 -4.13 -18.02 -26.79
N PRO A 319 -4.15 -17.76 -25.47
CA PRO A 319 -2.99 -17.17 -24.81
C PRO A 319 -1.81 -18.15 -24.89
N LYS A 320 -0.64 -17.62 -25.26
CA LYS A 320 0.61 -18.37 -25.23
C LYS A 320 1.01 -18.67 -23.78
N GLN A 321 2.03 -19.53 -23.62
CA GLN A 321 2.56 -19.90 -22.30
C GLN A 321 3.02 -18.67 -21.51
N SER A 322 2.64 -18.60 -20.24
CA SER A 322 3.14 -17.60 -19.29
C SER A 322 4.61 -17.87 -18.93
N ASN A 323 5.32 -16.82 -18.50
CA ASN A 323 6.71 -16.97 -18.07
C ASN A 323 6.75 -17.47 -16.60
N PHE A 324 7.24 -18.70 -16.40
CA PHE A 324 7.28 -19.36 -15.09
C PHE A 324 8.07 -18.59 -14.02
N PHE A 325 9.16 -17.91 -14.39
CA PHE A 325 9.99 -17.17 -13.43
C PHE A 325 9.19 -16.10 -12.69
N PHE A 326 8.38 -15.31 -13.42
CA PHE A 326 7.58 -14.25 -12.80
C PHE A 326 6.38 -14.77 -12.01
N ILE A 327 5.86 -15.95 -12.37
CA ILE A 327 4.83 -16.64 -11.57
C ILE A 327 5.43 -17.08 -10.23
N LEU A 328 6.63 -17.68 -10.28
CA LEU A 328 7.36 -18.07 -9.07
C LEU A 328 7.69 -16.84 -8.23
N LEU A 329 8.13 -15.73 -8.83
CA LEU A 329 8.38 -14.47 -8.12
C LEU A 329 7.12 -13.96 -7.39
N ALA A 330 5.96 -13.95 -8.08
CA ALA A 330 4.70 -13.55 -7.47
C ALA A 330 4.29 -14.49 -6.32
N PHE A 331 4.55 -15.80 -6.45
CA PHE A 331 4.31 -16.79 -5.40
C PHE A 331 5.26 -16.61 -4.20
N CYS A 332 6.55 -16.39 -4.45
CA CYS A 332 7.54 -16.11 -3.42
C CYS A 332 7.21 -14.81 -2.66
N TYR A 333 6.72 -13.79 -3.36
CA TYR A 333 6.21 -12.58 -2.72
C TYR A 333 4.95 -12.85 -1.90
N GLY A 334 3.94 -13.47 -2.51
CA GLY A 334 2.63 -13.68 -1.89
C GLY A 334 2.65 -14.65 -0.71
N LEU A 335 3.40 -15.75 -0.81
CA LEU A 335 3.51 -16.76 0.24
C LEU A 335 4.80 -16.60 1.06
N GLY A 336 5.94 -16.54 0.37
CA GLY A 336 7.26 -16.60 1.01
C GLY A 336 7.55 -15.39 1.89
N GLY A 337 7.17 -14.18 1.47
CA GLY A 337 7.36 -12.95 2.23
C GLY A 337 6.74 -13.03 3.64
N PRO A 338 5.41 -13.20 3.76
CA PRO A 338 4.75 -13.30 5.06
C PRO A 338 5.13 -14.55 5.86
N LEU A 339 5.30 -15.72 5.20
CA LEU A 339 5.73 -16.96 5.85
C LEU A 339 7.09 -16.79 6.54
N THR A 340 8.03 -16.12 5.87
CA THR A 340 9.37 -15.85 6.42
C THR A 340 9.38 -14.67 7.39
N GLY A 341 8.42 -13.75 7.30
CA GLY A 341 8.41 -12.49 8.07
C GLY A 341 9.34 -11.43 7.50
N ILE A 342 9.79 -11.62 6.25
CA ILE A 342 10.46 -10.56 5.49
C ILE A 342 9.47 -9.46 5.12
N GLN A 343 8.21 -9.84 4.94
CA GLN A 343 7.14 -8.95 4.54
C GLN A 343 6.10 -8.90 5.64
N ASP A 344 6.31 -8.00 6.59
CA ASP A 344 5.33 -7.69 7.65
C ASP A 344 4.19 -6.82 7.10
N LEU A 345 4.56 -5.77 6.39
CA LEU A 345 3.63 -5.06 5.52
C LEU A 345 3.65 -5.68 4.13
N GLY A 346 2.47 -6.10 3.66
CA GLY A 346 2.35 -6.70 2.36
C GLY A 346 1.00 -6.48 1.73
N SER A 347 0.97 -6.26 0.42
CA SER A 347 -0.27 -6.31 -0.35
C SER A 347 -0.87 -7.72 -0.40
N ALA A 348 -0.07 -8.73 -0.04
CA ALA A 348 -0.55 -10.08 0.24
C ALA A 348 -1.28 -10.18 1.60
N THR A 349 -0.96 -9.34 2.58
CA THR A 349 -1.52 -9.35 3.95
C THR A 349 -2.31 -8.09 4.29
N MET A 350 -2.60 -7.23 3.29
CA MET A 350 -3.25 -5.94 3.49
C MET A 350 -4.62 -6.12 4.15
N PHE A 351 -4.85 -5.35 5.22
CA PHE A 351 -6.10 -5.37 5.99
C PHE A 351 -6.51 -6.77 6.44
N ALA A 352 -5.55 -7.69 6.55
CA ALA A 352 -5.85 -9.07 6.91
C ALA A 352 -5.87 -9.29 8.41
N ASN A 353 -5.68 -8.27 9.26
CA ASN A 353 -5.50 -8.46 10.71
C ASN A 353 -4.43 -9.54 11.02
N PHE A 354 -3.45 -9.73 10.12
CA PHE A 354 -2.58 -10.89 10.14
C PHE A 354 -1.42 -10.69 11.12
N ARG A 355 -1.34 -11.54 12.14
CA ARG A 355 -0.34 -11.42 13.19
C ARG A 355 0.96 -12.11 12.77
N MET A 356 2.03 -11.33 12.61
CA MET A 356 3.40 -11.84 12.43
C MET A 356 4.23 -11.88 13.71
N PHE A 357 3.89 -11.06 14.71
CA PHE A 357 4.58 -11.02 16.01
C PHE A 357 3.81 -11.77 17.09
N GLY A 358 4.47 -12.59 17.90
CA GLY A 358 3.79 -13.51 18.81
C GLY A 358 3.30 -14.78 18.09
N GLY A 359 3.79 -15.06 16.89
CA GLY A 359 3.36 -16.21 16.11
C GLY A 359 2.10 -15.94 15.30
N SER A 360 1.63 -16.97 14.59
CA SER A 360 0.60 -16.82 13.55
C SER A 360 -0.81 -16.92 14.14
N ASN A 361 -1.72 -16.11 13.61
CA ASN A 361 -3.17 -16.29 13.79
C ASN A 361 -3.84 -16.95 12.56
N HIS A 362 -3.07 -17.30 11.53
CA HIS A 362 -3.59 -17.96 10.32
C HIS A 362 -3.87 -19.45 10.56
N TYR A 363 -4.98 -19.96 10.04
CA TYR A 363 -5.47 -21.30 10.37
C TYR A 363 -4.59 -22.44 9.84
N LEU A 364 -3.83 -22.20 8.76
CA LEU A 364 -3.12 -23.27 8.04
C LEU A 364 -1.60 -23.16 8.10
N LEU A 365 -1.05 -21.95 8.25
CA LEU A 365 0.37 -21.71 8.02
C LEU A 365 0.94 -20.82 9.12
N PRO A 366 2.20 -21.07 9.53
CA PRO A 366 2.91 -20.16 10.39
C PRO A 366 3.24 -18.86 9.64
N ALA A 367 3.55 -17.84 10.41
CA ALA A 367 4.05 -16.56 9.95
C ALA A 367 5.43 -16.32 10.57
N ALA A 368 6.19 -15.42 9.96
CA ALA A 368 7.41 -14.87 10.53
C ALA A 368 8.46 -15.90 10.98
N LEU A 369 8.65 -16.97 10.20
CA LEU A 369 9.58 -18.05 10.55
C LEU A 369 11.01 -17.57 10.79
N LEU A 370 11.51 -16.58 10.03
CA LEU A 370 12.87 -16.07 10.22
C LEU A 370 13.00 -15.24 11.50
N GLN A 371 11.94 -14.55 11.91
CA GLN A 371 11.94 -13.74 13.13
C GLN A 371 12.03 -14.60 14.40
N ARG A 372 11.71 -15.90 14.31
CA ARG A 372 11.85 -16.86 15.42
C ARG A 372 13.29 -17.25 15.70
N PHE A 373 14.19 -17.07 14.73
CA PHE A 373 15.60 -17.33 14.94
C PHE A 373 16.23 -16.11 15.60
N GLU A 374 16.75 -16.28 16.81
CA GLU A 374 17.56 -15.24 17.46
C GLU A 374 18.87 -15.09 16.70
N ILE A 375 18.92 -14.13 15.77
CA ILE A 375 20.16 -13.74 15.09
C ILE A 375 20.92 -12.81 16.04
N GLY A 376 21.49 -13.37 17.10
CA GLY A 376 22.26 -12.64 18.12
C GLY A 376 21.44 -12.13 19.31
N PRO A 377 22.12 -11.78 20.42
CA PRO A 377 21.47 -11.42 21.69
C PRO A 377 20.64 -10.12 21.63
N TYR A 378 20.95 -9.24 20.67
CA TYR A 378 20.38 -7.89 20.62
C TYR A 378 19.62 -7.57 19.31
N SER A 379 19.81 -8.35 18.25
CA SER A 379 19.15 -8.12 16.95
C SER A 379 18.00 -9.09 16.64
N GLY A 380 17.81 -10.11 17.48
CA GLY A 380 16.69 -11.05 17.40
C GLY A 380 15.56 -10.73 18.39
N GLY A 381 14.36 -11.19 18.08
CA GLY A 381 13.23 -11.17 19.01
C GLY A 381 12.27 -9.98 18.87
N LEU A 382 11.30 -9.94 19.78
CA LEU A 382 10.24 -8.95 19.84
C LEU A 382 10.42 -8.03 21.04
N ILE A 383 10.14 -6.75 20.83
CA ILE A 383 10.16 -5.72 21.84
C ILE A 383 8.78 -5.12 21.95
N ARG A 384 8.33 -4.89 23.18
CA ARG A 384 7.17 -4.06 23.51
C ARG A 384 7.65 -2.68 23.93
N VAL A 385 7.30 -1.65 23.18
CA VAL A 385 7.52 -0.27 23.61
C VAL A 385 6.45 0.07 24.67
N GLU A 386 6.91 0.42 25.86
CA GLU A 386 6.05 0.75 27.00
C GLU A 386 5.73 2.24 27.03
N ASP A 387 6.75 3.07 26.83
CA ASP A 387 6.62 4.53 26.80
C ASP A 387 7.77 5.16 26.02
N THR A 388 7.53 6.34 25.44
CA THR A 388 8.58 7.16 24.82
C THR A 388 8.10 8.59 24.68
N ASN A 389 8.98 9.57 24.86
CA ASN A 389 8.66 10.96 24.54
C ASN A 389 9.27 11.42 23.20
N SER A 390 9.82 10.51 22.40
CA SER A 390 10.38 10.82 21.08
C SER A 390 9.29 11.37 20.15
N THR A 391 9.49 12.59 19.65
CA THR A 391 8.63 13.21 18.63
C THR A 391 8.68 12.41 17.34
N TRP A 392 9.86 11.87 16.99
CA TRP A 392 10.00 11.00 15.83
C TRP A 392 9.06 9.79 15.91
N ILE A 393 9.18 9.01 16.99
CA ILE A 393 8.45 7.74 17.15
C ILE A 393 6.94 8.00 17.34
N ARG A 394 6.57 9.02 18.14
CA ARG A 394 5.15 9.29 18.46
C ARG A 394 4.41 10.09 17.42
N HIS A 395 5.04 11.10 16.84
CA HIS A 395 4.31 12.13 16.10
C HIS A 395 4.61 12.10 14.61
N ILE A 396 5.85 11.76 14.22
CA ILE A 396 6.23 11.72 12.81
C ILE A 396 5.90 10.36 12.22
N THR A 397 6.39 9.27 12.84
CA THR A 397 6.01 7.93 12.38
C THR A 397 4.60 7.57 12.83
N ASN A 398 4.07 8.26 13.86
CA ASN A 398 2.77 8.01 14.48
C ASN A 398 2.61 6.52 14.83
N TYR A 399 3.48 5.98 15.68
CA TYR A 399 3.36 4.58 16.12
C TYR A 399 2.44 4.50 17.36
N PRO A 400 1.44 3.58 17.42
CA PRO A 400 1.09 2.58 16.41
C PRO A 400 0.13 3.06 15.31
N GLY A 401 -0.25 4.33 15.33
CA GLY A 401 -0.99 4.97 14.23
C GLY A 401 -2.49 4.90 14.44
N ASP A 402 -2.98 5.26 15.62
CA ASP A 402 -4.42 5.25 15.90
C ASP A 402 -5.15 6.27 15.01
N LEU A 403 -5.91 5.75 14.04
CA LEU A 403 -6.76 6.52 13.14
C LEU A 403 -8.24 6.31 13.45
N THR A 404 -8.57 5.78 14.63
CA THR A 404 -9.96 5.53 15.04
C THR A 404 -10.78 6.81 14.99
N SER A 405 -10.21 7.94 15.42
CA SER A 405 -10.87 9.25 15.41
C SER A 405 -11.14 9.80 14.00
N ALA A 406 -10.32 9.41 13.02
CA ALA A 406 -10.46 9.82 11.62
C ALA A 406 -11.63 9.14 10.90
N ILE A 407 -12.13 8.02 11.42
CA ILE A 407 -13.35 7.37 10.91
C ILE A 407 -14.57 8.26 11.25
N ALA A 408 -15.54 8.38 10.34
CA ALA A 408 -16.78 9.12 10.62
C ALA A 408 -17.52 8.54 11.84
N GLN A 409 -18.14 9.40 12.66
CA GLN A 409 -18.82 8.97 13.89
C GLN A 409 -19.93 7.96 13.59
N GLU A 410 -20.69 8.17 12.51
CA GLU A 410 -21.78 7.31 12.05
C GLU A 410 -21.29 5.90 11.69
N ALA A 411 -20.09 5.80 11.10
CA ALA A 411 -19.48 4.51 10.79
C ALA A 411 -19.01 3.79 12.08
N ARG A 412 -18.38 4.52 13.01
CA ARG A 412 -18.04 3.97 14.35
C ARG A 412 -19.26 3.49 15.10
N ASP A 413 -20.35 4.24 15.00
CA ASP A 413 -21.63 3.94 15.59
C ASP A 413 -22.23 2.63 15.05
N LEU A 414 -22.24 2.45 13.72
CA LEU A 414 -22.65 1.19 13.08
C LEU A 414 -21.78 0.02 13.54
N LEU A 415 -20.46 0.20 13.56
CA LEU A 415 -19.52 -0.82 14.02
C LEU A 415 -19.79 -1.22 15.47
N ALA A 416 -19.92 -0.24 16.37
CA ALA A 416 -20.20 -0.48 17.78
C ALA A 416 -21.54 -1.21 17.98
N ALA A 417 -22.58 -0.84 17.22
CA ALA A 417 -23.88 -1.50 17.26
C ALA A 417 -23.81 -2.98 16.80
N GLY A 418 -22.88 -3.29 15.89
CA GLY A 418 -22.55 -4.65 15.46
C GLY A 418 -21.60 -5.41 16.38
N GLY A 419 -21.18 -4.83 17.52
CA GLY A 419 -20.22 -5.41 18.45
C GLY A 419 -18.75 -5.34 17.99
N HIS A 420 -18.44 -4.54 16.97
CA HIS A 420 -17.07 -4.30 16.52
C HIS A 420 -16.35 -3.32 17.46
N SER A 421 -15.05 -3.53 17.71
CA SER A 421 -14.23 -2.73 18.64
C SER A 421 -14.06 -1.27 18.24
N THR A 422 -14.38 -0.93 16.99
CA THR A 422 -14.18 0.37 16.31
C THR A 422 -12.73 0.81 16.13
N LYS A 423 -11.78 0.14 16.78
CA LYS A 423 -10.36 0.50 16.75
C LYS A 423 -9.75 0.28 15.38
N TYR A 424 -9.01 1.28 14.91
CA TYR A 424 -8.32 1.24 13.63
C TYR A 424 -6.93 1.87 13.73
N PHE A 425 -5.93 1.14 13.27
CA PHE A 425 -4.53 1.56 13.30
C PHE A 425 -3.91 1.55 11.91
N ASN A 426 -3.12 2.55 11.55
CA ASN A 426 -2.35 2.56 10.32
C ASN A 426 -1.17 3.52 10.47
N ALA A 427 -0.06 3.02 11.02
CA ALA A 427 1.18 3.80 11.12
C ALA A 427 1.75 4.15 9.74
N MET A 428 1.47 3.32 8.73
CA MET A 428 2.12 3.41 7.44
C MET A 428 1.66 4.58 6.58
N LEU A 429 0.40 5.01 6.72
CA LEU A 429 -0.07 6.26 6.13
C LEU A 429 0.86 7.44 6.49
N ASN A 430 1.36 7.50 7.73
CA ASN A 430 2.26 8.56 8.18
C ASN A 430 3.72 8.30 7.78
N VAL A 431 4.20 7.06 7.87
CA VAL A 431 5.56 6.71 7.45
C VAL A 431 5.79 6.97 5.95
N GLU A 432 4.76 6.80 5.12
CA GLU A 432 4.85 7.05 3.68
C GLU A 432 4.67 8.52 3.26
N SER A 433 3.75 9.22 3.93
CA SER A 433 3.44 10.62 3.64
C SER A 433 4.45 11.57 4.29
N SER A 434 5.12 11.12 5.36
CA SER A 434 6.19 11.88 6.00
C SER A 434 7.26 12.23 4.97
N PRO A 435 7.57 13.53 4.80
CA PRO A 435 8.45 14.02 3.76
C PRO A 435 9.78 13.25 3.83
N ARG A 436 10.06 12.56 2.73
CA ARG A 436 11.18 11.63 2.56
C ARG A 436 12.49 12.17 3.12
N ILE A 437 13.16 11.30 3.88
CA ILE A 437 14.59 10.99 3.71
C ILE A 437 15.47 12.24 3.75
N TYR A 438 15.58 12.85 4.92
CA TYR A 438 16.79 13.37 5.57
C TYR A 438 16.29 14.25 6.72
N PRO A 439 16.53 13.88 8.00
CA PRO A 439 16.30 14.74 9.16
C PRO A 439 16.77 16.20 8.98
N GLN A 440 17.77 16.41 8.12
CA GLN A 440 18.35 17.69 7.77
C GLN A 440 17.41 18.67 7.04
N LEU A 441 16.27 18.21 6.52
CA LEU A 441 15.32 19.01 5.74
C LEU A 441 13.95 19.18 6.39
N LEU A 442 13.68 18.52 7.53
CA LEU A 442 12.52 18.87 8.33
C LEU A 442 12.76 20.29 8.84
N SER A 443 12.01 21.25 8.33
CA SER A 443 12.04 22.59 8.89
C SER A 443 11.63 22.49 10.36
N ASP A 444 12.34 23.23 11.22
CA ASP A 444 11.99 23.33 12.65
C ASP A 444 10.50 23.64 12.87
N GLU A 445 9.85 24.32 11.91
CA GLU A 445 8.43 24.63 11.95
C GLU A 445 7.52 23.40 11.88
N LEU A 446 7.81 22.41 11.02
CA LEU A 446 7.02 21.17 10.92
C LEU A 446 7.15 20.32 12.19
N LEU A 447 8.35 20.27 12.75
CA LEU A 447 8.60 19.61 14.04
C LEU A 447 7.80 20.31 15.16
N LYS A 448 7.83 21.65 15.20
CA LYS A 448 7.10 22.44 16.19
C LYS A 448 5.58 22.35 16.03
N SER A 449 5.05 22.33 14.80
CA SER A 449 3.61 22.21 14.57
C SER A 449 3.09 20.84 15.01
N SER A 450 3.82 19.77 14.67
CA SER A 450 3.46 18.40 15.05
C SER A 450 3.57 18.18 16.56
N ALA A 451 4.61 18.73 17.20
CA ALA A 451 4.76 18.66 18.66
C ALA A 451 3.64 19.39 19.42
N ASN A 452 3.13 20.51 18.88
CA ASN A 452 2.07 21.29 19.52
C ASN A 452 0.68 20.69 19.31
N GLN A 453 0.40 20.07 18.16
CA GLN A 453 -0.93 19.49 17.90
C GLN A 453 -1.17 18.16 18.62
N ASN A 454 -0.12 17.44 18.99
CA ASN A 454 -0.22 16.05 19.43
C ASN A 454 0.08 15.81 20.92
N GLN A 455 0.06 16.84 21.77
CA GLN A 455 0.25 16.67 23.23
C GLN A 455 -0.79 15.73 23.88
N ASN A 456 -1.91 15.47 23.21
CA ASN A 456 -2.98 14.59 23.68
C ASN A 456 -3.02 13.21 22.99
N VAL A 457 -2.01 12.83 22.20
CA VAL A 457 -1.97 11.47 21.62
C VAL A 457 -1.78 10.46 22.75
N PRO A 458 -2.70 9.50 22.94
CA PRO A 458 -2.57 8.50 23.99
C PRO A 458 -1.27 7.72 23.82
N ASN A 459 -0.58 7.43 24.93
CA ASN A 459 0.54 6.51 24.91
C ASN A 459 0.02 5.07 24.75
N ILE A 460 -0.08 4.61 23.51
CA ILE A 460 -0.49 3.23 23.22
C ILE A 460 0.77 2.38 23.11
N ARG A 461 0.86 1.37 23.96
CA ARG A 461 1.94 0.37 23.90
C ARG A 461 1.87 -0.41 22.59
N PHE A 462 3.00 -0.82 22.05
CA PHE A 462 3.02 -1.60 20.81
C PHE A 462 4.20 -2.56 20.74
N THR A 463 4.08 -3.61 19.93
CA THR A 463 5.18 -4.54 19.65
C THR A 463 5.77 -4.34 18.26
N ILE A 464 7.09 -4.46 18.17
CA ILE A 464 7.86 -4.47 16.92
C ILE A 464 9.06 -5.42 17.05
N PRO A 465 9.66 -5.86 15.93
CA PRO A 465 10.94 -6.55 15.95
C PRO A 465 12.03 -5.66 16.54
N ALA A 466 12.99 -6.25 17.25
CA ALA A 466 14.11 -5.51 17.84
C ALA A 466 14.91 -4.72 16.78
N SER A 467 15.06 -5.28 15.59
CA SER A 467 15.72 -4.63 14.45
C SER A 467 15.00 -3.38 13.96
N ASP A 468 13.67 -3.33 14.05
CA ASP A 468 12.91 -2.13 13.67
C ASP A 468 13.00 -1.06 14.77
N LEU A 469 13.04 -1.47 16.05
CA LEU A 469 13.30 -0.50 17.13
C LEU A 469 14.70 0.12 16.99
N GLN A 470 15.71 -0.68 16.66
CA GLN A 470 17.05 -0.17 16.36
C GLN A 470 17.02 0.87 15.23
N ARG A 471 16.26 0.63 14.17
CA ARG A 471 16.07 1.60 13.08
C ARG A 471 15.41 2.89 13.60
N LEU A 472 14.35 2.79 14.39
CA LEU A 472 13.66 3.96 14.95
C LEU A 472 14.58 4.79 15.87
N ILE A 473 15.36 4.14 16.74
CA ILE A 473 16.35 4.81 17.59
C ILE A 473 17.42 5.48 16.73
N TYR A 474 17.93 4.79 15.70
CA TYR A 474 18.89 5.37 14.77
C TYR A 474 18.32 6.62 14.10
N GLU A 475 17.09 6.57 13.58
CA GLU A 475 16.43 7.71 12.92
C GLU A 475 16.18 8.87 13.91
N ALA A 476 15.64 8.58 15.11
CA ALA A 476 15.36 9.57 16.15
C ALA A 476 16.64 10.32 16.60
N ARG A 477 17.77 9.61 16.70
CA ARG A 477 19.06 10.23 17.05
C ARG A 477 19.56 11.21 15.98
N HIS A 478 19.15 11.06 14.72
CA HIS A 478 19.58 11.94 13.63
C HIS A 478 18.71 13.19 13.45
N ILE A 479 17.58 13.30 14.17
CA ILE A 479 16.74 14.51 14.19
C ILE A 479 17.12 15.49 15.31
N ASN A 480 18.23 15.25 16.02
CA ASN A 480 18.76 16.09 17.10
C ASN A 480 17.78 16.37 18.25
N GLU A 481 16.85 15.46 18.54
CA GLU A 481 15.97 15.56 19.72
C GLU A 481 16.55 14.81 20.92
N SER A 482 16.31 15.32 22.13
CA SER A 482 16.47 14.54 23.35
C SER A 482 15.22 13.70 23.58
N PHE A 483 15.38 12.41 23.84
CA PHE A 483 14.23 11.54 24.09
C PHE A 483 14.56 10.42 25.08
N SER A 484 13.53 9.95 25.76
CA SER A 484 13.51 8.73 26.55
C SER A 484 12.67 7.67 25.86
N LEU A 485 13.03 6.41 26.12
CA LEU A 485 12.32 5.24 25.64
C LEU A 485 12.39 4.17 26.72
N THR A 486 11.23 3.66 27.10
CA THR A 486 11.08 2.50 27.96
C THR A 486 10.51 1.35 27.14
N TYR A 487 11.17 0.20 27.16
CA TYR A 487 10.72 -0.96 26.41
C TYR A 487 11.03 -2.28 27.11
N ALA A 488 10.15 -3.26 26.95
CA ALA A 488 10.30 -4.61 27.44
C ALA A 488 10.77 -5.54 26.31
N GLN A 489 11.85 -6.29 26.54
CA GLN A 489 12.20 -7.43 25.69
C GLN A 489 11.27 -8.59 26.05
N LEU A 490 10.65 -9.23 25.06
CA LEU A 490 9.75 -10.36 25.31
C LEU A 490 10.55 -11.69 25.40
N PRO A 491 10.13 -12.67 26.24
CA PRO A 491 10.87 -13.93 26.47
C PRO A 491 10.77 -14.95 25.32
N GLY A 492 10.54 -14.49 24.09
CA GLY A 492 10.40 -15.32 22.90
C GLY A 492 9.67 -14.58 21.78
N THR A 493 9.21 -15.32 20.78
CA THR A 493 8.54 -14.76 19.59
C THR A 493 7.15 -15.34 19.33
N THR A 494 6.66 -16.20 20.23
CA THR A 494 5.36 -16.89 20.10
C THR A 494 4.53 -16.68 21.37
N GLY A 495 3.29 -16.21 21.20
CA GLY A 495 2.32 -15.95 22.25
C GLY A 495 1.09 -15.19 21.72
N ASP A 496 -0.01 -15.22 22.45
CA ASP A 496 -1.22 -14.47 22.10
C ASP A 496 -1.11 -12.98 22.49
N GLU A 497 -2.23 -12.25 22.34
CA GLU A 497 -2.29 -10.83 22.73
C GLU A 497 -2.07 -10.64 24.24
N LEU A 498 -2.51 -11.57 25.08
CA LEU A 498 -2.24 -11.52 26.53
C LEU A 498 -0.74 -11.68 26.83
N TRP A 499 -0.08 -12.65 26.18
CA TRP A 499 1.36 -12.80 26.28
C TRP A 499 2.08 -11.52 25.83
N ARG A 500 1.67 -10.92 24.71
CA ARG A 500 2.23 -9.64 24.25
C ARG A 500 2.03 -8.51 25.26
N SER A 501 0.92 -8.49 25.99
CA SER A 501 0.59 -7.43 26.95
C SER A 501 1.39 -7.51 28.26
N TYR A 502 1.73 -8.72 28.70
CA TYR A 502 2.25 -8.94 30.05
C TYR A 502 3.62 -9.63 30.13
N ALA A 503 4.02 -10.38 29.11
CA ALA A 503 5.31 -11.07 29.14
C ALA A 503 6.45 -10.05 29.12
N THR A 504 7.46 -10.29 29.94
CA THR A 504 8.65 -9.43 30.06
C THR A 504 9.83 -10.33 30.42
N LYS A 505 10.89 -10.28 29.62
CA LYS A 505 12.19 -10.91 29.91
C LYS A 505 13.09 -9.94 30.66
N SER A 506 13.15 -8.70 30.17
CA SER A 506 13.90 -7.60 30.74
C SER A 506 13.24 -6.28 30.35
N LEU A 507 13.31 -5.29 31.25
CA LEU A 507 12.81 -3.94 31.03
C LEU A 507 14.00 -2.99 30.85
N HIS A 508 13.97 -2.20 29.79
CA HIS A 508 15.01 -1.25 29.44
C HIS A 508 14.48 0.17 29.51
N GLU A 509 15.24 1.06 30.13
CA GLU A 509 14.99 2.50 30.14
C GLU A 509 16.21 3.21 29.60
N ILE A 510 16.04 3.96 28.50
CA ILE A 510 17.13 4.66 27.83
C ILE A 510 16.80 6.12 27.63
N HIS A 511 17.81 6.98 27.73
CA HIS A 511 17.70 8.41 27.48
C HIS A 511 18.83 8.86 26.58
N PHE A 512 18.47 9.53 25.48
CA PHE A 512 19.39 10.21 24.59
C PHE A 512 19.27 11.72 24.76
N ASN A 513 20.40 12.42 24.66
CA ASN A 513 20.42 13.87 24.59
C ASN A 513 20.21 14.37 23.14
N GLN A 514 20.12 15.68 22.96
CA GLN A 514 19.93 16.33 21.65
C GLN A 514 21.05 16.05 20.64
N THR A 515 22.24 15.66 21.10
CA THR A 515 23.35 15.27 20.22
C THR A 515 23.29 13.81 19.79
N GLY A 516 22.23 13.08 20.16
CA GLY A 516 22.06 11.66 19.86
C GLY A 516 22.99 10.74 20.68
N HIS A 517 23.56 11.24 21.77
CA HIS A 517 24.38 10.47 22.69
C HIS A 517 23.52 9.92 23.83
N LEU A 518 23.73 8.64 24.14
CA LEU A 518 23.09 7.95 25.27
C LEU A 518 23.63 8.52 26.59
N VAL A 519 22.74 9.10 27.41
CA VAL A 519 23.08 9.68 28.72
C VAL A 519 22.68 8.78 29.89
N HIS A 520 21.67 7.94 29.69
CA HIS A 520 21.17 7.01 30.70
C HIS A 520 20.72 5.72 30.04
N CYS A 521 21.05 4.57 30.65
CA CYS A 521 20.63 3.26 30.19
C CYS A 521 20.55 2.31 31.38
N LEU A 522 19.36 1.80 31.66
CA LEU A 522 19.11 0.78 32.66
C LEU A 522 18.44 -0.44 32.04
N THR A 523 18.83 -1.63 32.51
CA THR A 523 18.16 -2.91 32.29
C THR A 523 17.82 -3.49 33.66
N ASP A 524 16.53 -3.60 33.98
CA ASP A 524 16.04 -4.10 35.29
C ASP A 524 16.75 -3.41 36.48
N ASP A 525 16.79 -2.07 36.45
CA ASP A 525 17.46 -1.18 37.43
C ASP A 525 18.99 -1.27 37.50
N ALA A 526 19.64 -2.09 36.67
CA ALA A 526 21.10 -2.17 36.54
C ALA A 526 21.59 -1.42 35.30
N PRO A 527 22.82 -0.87 35.27
CA PRO A 527 23.38 -0.28 34.04
C PRO A 527 23.39 -1.27 32.87
N CYS A 528 23.03 -0.81 31.67
CA CYS A 528 23.05 -1.63 30.47
C CYS A 528 24.46 -2.17 30.15
N ASP A 529 24.50 -3.35 29.52
CA ASP A 529 25.72 -3.95 28.98
C ASP A 529 26.36 -3.05 27.90
N SER A 530 27.69 -2.88 27.95
CA SER A 530 28.43 -2.10 26.95
C SER A 530 28.25 -2.65 25.55
N ASP A 531 28.17 -3.98 25.40
CA ASP A 531 28.00 -4.61 24.10
C ASP A 531 26.62 -4.31 23.51
N MET A 532 25.59 -4.23 24.36
CA MET A 532 24.25 -3.79 23.95
C MET A 532 24.29 -2.34 23.48
N ILE A 533 24.98 -1.47 24.21
CA ILE A 533 25.09 -0.05 23.84
C ILE A 533 25.73 0.10 22.46
N GLU A 534 26.88 -0.52 22.24
CA GLU A 534 27.60 -0.43 20.98
C GLU A 534 26.86 -1.11 19.81
N ASN A 535 26.39 -2.35 20.01
CA ASN A 535 25.85 -3.15 18.92
C ASN A 535 24.36 -2.89 18.64
N PHE A 536 23.57 -2.44 19.62
CA PHE A 536 22.15 -2.16 19.42
C PHE A 536 21.90 -0.68 19.19
N PHE A 537 22.33 0.21 20.10
CA PHE A 537 21.97 1.62 20.02
C PHE A 537 22.81 2.43 19.03
N TYR A 538 24.08 2.07 18.83
CA TYR A 538 25.00 2.81 17.95
C TYR A 538 25.21 2.19 16.58
N SER A 539 24.97 0.89 16.41
CA SER A 539 25.18 0.27 15.11
C SER A 539 24.13 0.72 14.09
N GLN A 540 24.57 0.85 12.84
CA GLN A 540 23.65 1.12 11.75
C GLN A 540 22.87 -0.15 11.40
N PRO A 541 21.54 -0.08 11.24
CA PRO A 541 20.80 -1.24 10.74
C PRO A 541 21.38 -1.71 9.41
N ALA A 542 21.54 -3.03 9.26
CA ALA A 542 22.08 -3.60 8.04
C ALA A 542 21.29 -3.10 6.81
N TRP A 543 22.00 -2.85 5.71
CA TRP A 543 21.40 -2.32 4.46
C TRP A 543 20.13 -3.08 4.04
N ILE A 544 20.12 -4.40 4.22
CA ILE A 544 18.99 -5.24 3.84
C ILE A 544 17.75 -4.98 4.69
N LEU A 545 17.92 -4.71 5.99
CA LEU A 545 16.84 -4.35 6.91
C LEU A 545 16.29 -2.98 6.49
N LYS A 546 17.18 -2.01 6.24
CA LYS A 546 16.84 -0.68 5.73
C LYS A 546 16.22 -0.66 4.33
N LYS A 547 16.11 -1.79 3.63
CA LYS A 547 15.58 -1.88 2.26
C LYS A 547 14.39 -2.81 2.12
N LEU A 548 14.33 -3.88 2.91
CA LEU A 548 13.30 -4.91 2.75
C LEU A 548 12.33 -4.97 3.91
N LEU A 549 12.74 -4.54 5.11
CA LEU A 549 11.94 -4.70 6.32
C LEU A 549 11.46 -3.34 6.80
N LEU A 550 10.15 -3.14 6.74
CA LEU A 550 9.48 -2.12 7.52
C LEU A 550 8.40 -2.84 8.32
N ALA A 551 8.61 -2.90 9.63
CA ALA A 551 7.69 -3.56 10.53
C ALA A 551 6.58 -2.59 10.95
N MET A 552 5.36 -3.09 11.02
CA MET A 552 4.24 -2.36 11.57
C MET A 552 4.25 -2.45 13.10
N PRO A 553 4.03 -1.35 13.80
CA PRO A 553 3.79 -1.41 15.25
C PRO A 553 2.44 -2.07 15.54
N TYR A 554 2.45 -3.23 16.19
CA TYR A 554 1.20 -3.88 16.58
C TYR A 554 0.72 -3.32 17.92
N PRO A 555 -0.42 -2.61 17.95
CA PRO A 555 -0.91 -1.96 19.16
C PRO A 555 -1.29 -3.01 20.22
N ILE A 556 -1.01 -2.69 21.48
CA ILE A 556 -1.47 -3.42 22.66
C ILE A 556 -2.52 -2.56 23.35
N LEU A 557 -3.75 -3.07 23.42
CA LEU A 557 -4.85 -2.41 24.11
C LEU A 557 -5.10 -3.09 25.46
N GLU A 558 -5.48 -2.28 26.45
CA GLU A 558 -5.71 -2.74 27.83
C GLU A 558 -7.13 -3.32 28.04
N ASP A 559 -7.89 -3.49 26.97
CA ASP A 559 -9.27 -3.96 26.96
C ASP A 559 -9.42 -5.49 27.04
N ASN A 560 -8.34 -6.20 27.42
CA ASN A 560 -8.24 -7.66 27.40
C ASN A 560 -8.60 -8.27 26.04
N ALA A 561 -8.35 -7.56 24.94
CA ALA A 561 -8.50 -8.10 23.60
C ALA A 561 -7.68 -9.39 23.45
N THR A 562 -8.31 -10.42 22.90
CA THR A 562 -7.69 -11.72 22.63
C THR A 562 -7.13 -11.81 21.21
N GLU A 563 -7.46 -10.84 20.37
CA GLU A 563 -7.20 -10.82 18.93
C GLU A 563 -6.69 -9.45 18.49
N LEU A 564 -6.04 -9.42 17.33
CA LEU A 564 -5.46 -8.21 16.79
C LEU A 564 -6.53 -7.34 16.13
N HIS A 565 -6.68 -6.10 16.62
CA HIS A 565 -7.60 -5.10 16.06
C HIS A 565 -7.26 -4.78 14.61
N CYS A 566 -8.17 -4.12 13.89
CA CYS A 566 -7.88 -3.73 12.51
C CYS A 566 -6.68 -2.80 12.44
N PHE A 567 -5.70 -3.22 11.63
CA PHE A 567 -4.61 -2.37 11.22
C PHE A 567 -4.42 -2.42 9.70
N GLY A 568 -4.05 -1.28 9.13
CA GLY A 568 -3.84 -1.06 7.70
C GLY A 568 -2.37 -0.80 7.33
N PRO A 569 -1.98 -1.16 6.09
CA PRO A 569 -0.76 -0.70 5.44
C PRO A 569 -0.83 0.72 4.91
#